data_AF-A0A5J5HZM7-F1
#
_entry.id   AF-A0A5J5HZM7-F1
#
_cell.length_a   1.000
_cell.length_b   1.000
_cell.length_c   1.000
_cell.angle_alpha   90.00
_cell.angle_beta   90.00
_cell.angle_gamma   90.00
#
_symmetry.space_group_name_H-M   'P 1'
#
loop_
_entity.id
_entity.type
_entity.pdbx_description
1 polymer ?
#
loop_
_entity_poly.entity_id
_entity_poly.type
_entity_poly.pdbx_seq_one_letter_code
_entity_poly.pdbx_strand_id
1 'polypeptide(L)'
;MEIFNMILWVIYPYTVLIIVMMGRLWKCDFSQLYKGNKIFESIGTVLFIVVKALLWLSLLSGAASLFVSGVGNDLLDMLYWGISFISFRPNTDLIEKMSLLTQLHMMVLFTFFLVLSFTMFFSKSDKNKKTLKIVFKENKSQKLI
;
A
#
# COMPACT_ATOMS: atom_id res chain seq x y z
N MET A 1 15.74 -17.34 17.91
CA MET A 1 15.60 -16.83 16.53
C MET A 1 14.20 -17.12 15.96
N GLU A 2 13.57 -18.23 16.31
CA GLU A 2 12.22 -18.61 15.84
C GLU A 2 11.12 -17.59 16.18
N ILE A 3 11.09 -17.06 17.41
CA ILE A 3 10.06 -16.08 17.83
C ILE A 3 10.13 -14.79 17.00
N PHE A 4 11.34 -14.33 16.69
CA PHE A 4 11.53 -13.13 15.86
C PHE A 4 11.06 -13.37 14.42
N ASN A 5 11.41 -14.53 13.83
CA ASN A 5 10.92 -14.94 12.52
C ASN A 5 9.38 -15.02 12.51
N MET A 6 8.77 -15.55 13.56
CA MET A 6 7.31 -15.62 13.67
C MET A 6 6.67 -14.23 13.76
N ILE A 7 7.21 -13.31 14.56
CA ILE A 7 6.70 -11.94 14.64
C ILE A 7 6.80 -11.25 13.27
N LEU A 8 7.95 -11.37 12.63
CA LEU A 8 8.28 -10.62 11.43
C LEU A 8 7.61 -11.18 10.17
N TRP A 9 7.45 -12.49 10.07
CA TRP A 9 6.86 -13.15 8.88
C TRP A 9 5.42 -13.60 9.04
N VAL A 10 4.89 -13.63 10.26
CA VAL A 10 3.49 -13.99 10.50
C VAL A 10 2.72 -12.78 11.00
N ILE A 11 3.08 -12.25 12.17
CA ILE A 11 2.30 -11.21 12.86
C ILE A 11 2.31 -9.90 12.06
N TYR A 12 3.47 -9.47 11.55
CA TYR A 12 3.60 -8.22 10.83
C TYR A 12 2.77 -8.19 9.53
N PRO A 13 2.87 -9.16 8.59
CA PRO A 13 2.05 -9.19 7.39
C PRO A 13 0.54 -9.21 7.67
N TYR A 14 0.07 -9.96 8.69
CA TYR A 14 -1.34 -9.95 9.07
C TYR A 14 -1.79 -8.58 9.59
N THR A 15 -0.97 -7.95 10.42
CA THR A 15 -1.25 -6.62 10.95
C THR A 15 -1.37 -5.59 9.82
N VAL A 16 -0.45 -5.64 8.85
CA VAL A 16 -0.51 -4.80 7.64
C VAL A 16 -1.82 -5.04 6.89
N LEU A 17 -2.19 -6.30 6.65
CA LEU A 17 -3.43 -6.64 5.93
C LEU A 17 -4.67 -6.12 6.64
N ILE A 18 -4.75 -6.25 7.97
CA ILE A 18 -5.86 -5.72 8.78
C ILE A 18 -5.93 -4.20 8.65
N ILE A 19 -4.80 -3.49 8.80
CA ILE A 19 -4.74 -2.03 8.68
C ILE A 19 -5.18 -1.58 7.28
N VAL A 20 -4.73 -2.27 6.23
CA VAL A 20 -5.11 -1.99 4.84
C VAL A 20 -6.61 -2.21 4.63
N MET A 21 -7.16 -3.32 5.12
CA MET A 21 -8.59 -3.61 5.03
C MET A 21 -9.42 -2.56 5.76
N MET A 22 -9.05 -2.22 6.99
CA MET A 22 -9.73 -1.21 7.79
C MET A 22 -9.65 0.17 7.15
N GLY A 23 -8.46 0.58 6.68
CA GLY A 23 -8.27 1.85 5.98
C GLY A 23 -9.14 1.97 4.73
N ARG A 24 -9.30 0.88 3.97
CA ARG A 24 -10.12 0.85 2.75
C ARG A 24 -11.63 0.81 3.04
N LEU A 25 -12.06 0.04 4.05
CA LEU A 25 -13.46 -0.10 4.42
C LEU A 25 -14.01 1.18 5.05
N TRP A 26 -13.25 1.77 5.97
CA TRP A 26 -13.75 2.87 6.76
C TRP A 26 -13.84 4.18 5.98
N LYS A 27 -13.13 4.30 4.84
CA LYS A 27 -12.97 5.55 4.06
C LYS A 27 -13.02 6.76 4.98
N CYS A 28 -12.21 6.73 6.05
CA CYS A 28 -12.25 7.78 7.04
C CYS A 28 -12.10 9.08 6.27
N ASP A 29 -13.05 9.99 6.40
CA ASP A 29 -13.00 11.29 5.76
C ASP A 29 -12.65 12.32 6.84
N PHE A 30 -11.46 12.19 7.39
CA PHE A 30 -10.88 13.19 8.26
C PHE A 30 -10.51 14.49 7.48
N SER A 31 -10.90 14.66 6.20
CA SER A 31 -10.64 15.92 5.47
C SER A 31 -11.18 17.15 6.22
N GLN A 32 -12.22 16.97 7.03
CA GLN A 32 -12.75 17.99 7.92
C GLN A 32 -11.86 18.27 9.15
N LEU A 33 -11.17 17.27 9.70
CA LEU A 33 -10.21 17.46 10.80
C LEU A 33 -8.91 18.13 10.32
N TYR A 34 -8.60 18.03 9.03
CA TYR A 34 -7.36 18.55 8.45
C TYR A 34 -7.45 19.97 7.90
N LYS A 35 -8.67 20.47 7.69
CA LYS A 35 -8.88 21.78 7.09
C LYS A 35 -8.52 22.90 8.08
N GLY A 36 -7.31 23.45 7.95
CA GLY A 36 -6.85 24.61 8.73
C GLY A 36 -5.64 24.36 9.64
N ASN A 37 -5.11 23.14 9.70
CA ASN A 37 -3.90 22.85 10.48
C ASN A 37 -2.70 22.51 9.56
N LYS A 38 -1.75 23.45 9.47
CA LYS A 38 -0.54 23.35 8.63
C LYS A 38 0.31 22.12 8.92
N ILE A 39 0.31 21.62 10.16
CA ILE A 39 1.11 20.45 10.56
C ILE A 39 0.61 19.20 9.84
N PHE A 40 -0.70 19.01 9.80
CA PHE A 40 -1.26 17.82 9.17
C PHE A 40 -1.22 17.87 7.63
N GLU A 41 -1.28 19.05 7.02
CA GLU A 41 -1.02 19.19 5.58
C GLU A 41 0.42 18.81 5.21
N SER A 42 1.39 19.16 6.08
CA SER A 42 2.79 18.77 5.91
C SER A 42 2.96 17.24 6.05
N ILE A 43 2.34 16.61 7.05
CA ILE A 43 2.37 15.15 7.26
C ILE A 43 1.82 14.41 6.04
N GLY A 44 0.70 14.86 5.47
CA GLY A 44 0.13 14.27 4.25
C GLY A 44 1.08 14.36 3.05
N THR A 45 1.80 15.48 2.91
CA THR A 45 2.79 15.67 1.85
C THR A 45 4.01 14.74 2.03
N VAL A 46 4.52 14.64 3.26
CA VAL A 46 5.63 13.75 3.60
C VAL A 46 5.25 12.29 3.35
N LEU A 47 4.07 11.86 3.79
CA LEU A 47 3.56 10.51 3.53
C LEU A 47 3.47 10.21 2.03
N PHE A 48 3.00 11.16 1.22
CA PHE A 48 2.94 10.98 -0.23
C PHE A 48 4.34 10.81 -0.86
N ILE A 49 5.32 11.59 -0.41
CA ILE A 49 6.73 11.46 -0.84
C ILE A 49 7.27 10.08 -0.43
N VAL A 50 7.02 9.65 0.80
CA VAL A 50 7.45 8.34 1.32
C VAL A 50 6.83 7.20 0.53
N VAL A 51 5.53 7.25 0.23
CA VAL A 51 4.87 6.23 -0.61
C VAL A 51 5.47 6.18 -2.01
N LYS A 52 5.76 7.33 -2.62
CA LYS A 52 6.46 7.36 -3.91
C LYS A 52 7.85 6.73 -3.83
N ALA A 53 8.63 7.06 -2.79
CA ALA A 53 9.95 6.50 -2.58
C ALA A 53 9.89 4.98 -2.39
N LEU A 54 8.98 4.51 -1.53
CA LEU A 54 8.75 3.08 -1.30
C LEU A 54 8.27 2.35 -2.56
N LEU A 55 7.42 2.97 -3.38
CA LEU A 55 6.98 2.41 -4.66
C LEU A 55 8.16 2.21 -5.60
N TRP A 56 8.99 3.24 -5.78
CA TRP A 56 10.19 3.14 -6.61
C TRP A 56 11.17 2.10 -6.08
N LEU A 57 11.36 2.06 -4.75
CA LEU A 57 12.22 1.07 -4.10
C LEU A 57 11.68 -0.36 -4.29
N SER A 58 10.37 -0.55 -4.19
CA SER A 58 9.69 -1.83 -4.43
C SER A 58 9.83 -2.27 -5.88
N LEU A 59 9.65 -1.36 -6.84
CA LEU A 59 9.82 -1.66 -8.27
C LEU A 59 11.27 -2.02 -8.59
N LEU A 60 12.22 -1.26 -8.06
CA LEU A 60 13.64 -1.49 -8.30
C LEU A 60 14.13 -2.79 -7.66
N SER A 61 13.71 -3.07 -6.41
CA SER A 61 14.05 -4.32 -5.72
C SER A 61 13.39 -5.53 -6.36
N GLY A 62 12.13 -5.42 -6.82
CA GLY A 62 11.46 -6.48 -7.56
C GLY A 62 12.16 -6.77 -8.89
N ALA A 63 12.48 -5.74 -9.66
CA ALA A 63 13.24 -5.88 -10.91
C ALA A 63 14.63 -6.49 -10.65
N ALA A 64 15.36 -5.98 -9.66
CA ALA A 64 16.67 -6.52 -9.28
C ALA A 64 16.58 -8.00 -8.87
N SER A 65 15.54 -8.39 -8.13
CA SER A 65 15.31 -9.79 -7.75
C SER A 65 15.12 -10.69 -8.97
N LEU A 66 14.41 -10.23 -10.01
CA LEU A 66 14.24 -10.99 -11.25
C LEU A 66 15.55 -11.16 -12.03
N PHE A 67 16.42 -10.14 -12.02
CA PHE A 67 17.72 -10.20 -12.69
C PHE A 67 18.75 -11.04 -11.94
N VAL A 68 18.79 -10.99 -10.61
CA VAL A 68 19.83 -11.64 -9.79
C VAL A 68 19.48 -13.09 -9.48
N SER A 69 18.24 -13.38 -9.06
CA SER A 69 17.84 -14.73 -8.64
C SER A 69 17.35 -15.61 -9.80
N GLY A 70 17.14 -15.03 -10.98
CA GLY A 70 16.39 -15.67 -12.06
C GLY A 70 14.89 -15.81 -11.73
N VAL A 71 14.06 -15.90 -12.76
CA VAL A 71 12.58 -15.86 -12.63
C VAL A 71 12.00 -17.09 -11.90
N GLY A 72 12.76 -18.17 -11.73
CA GLY A 72 12.23 -19.50 -11.39
C GLY A 72 11.89 -19.72 -9.91
N ASN A 73 12.89 -19.69 -9.02
CA ASN A 73 12.75 -20.34 -7.72
C ASN A 73 12.19 -19.39 -6.64
N ASP A 74 12.82 -18.23 -6.44
CA ASP A 74 12.43 -17.27 -5.39
C ASP A 74 10.99 -16.72 -5.61
N LEU A 75 10.59 -16.50 -6.86
CA LEU A 75 9.26 -15.97 -7.19
C LEU A 75 8.16 -17.00 -6.92
N LEU A 76 8.40 -18.27 -7.26
CA LEU A 76 7.46 -19.34 -6.95
C LEU A 76 7.33 -19.54 -5.45
N ASP A 77 8.44 -19.56 -4.72
CA ASP A 77 8.43 -19.68 -3.26
C ASP A 77 7.68 -18.50 -2.61
N MET A 78 7.87 -17.28 -3.12
CA MET A 78 7.15 -16.09 -2.66
C MET A 78 5.63 -16.21 -2.88
N LEU A 79 5.21 -16.71 -4.04
CA LEU A 79 3.81 -16.94 -4.36
C LEU A 79 3.20 -18.06 -3.50
N TYR A 80 3.91 -19.18 -3.34
CA TYR A 80 3.50 -20.28 -2.47
C TYR A 80 3.37 -19.82 -1.02
N TRP A 81 4.33 -19.03 -0.55
CA TRP A 81 4.25 -18.42 0.75
C TRP A 81 3.01 -17.53 0.87
N GLY A 82 2.73 -16.68 -0.12
CA GLY A 82 1.54 -15.83 -0.15
C GLY A 82 0.22 -16.62 -0.13
N ILE A 83 0.14 -17.74 -0.84
CA ILE A 83 -1.02 -18.64 -0.81
C ILE A 83 -1.16 -19.28 0.58
N SER A 84 -0.06 -19.75 1.15
CA SER A 84 -0.03 -20.34 2.50
C SER A 84 -0.48 -19.33 3.56
N PHE A 85 -0.07 -18.08 3.41
CA PHE A 85 -0.44 -16.94 4.24
C PHE A 85 -1.93 -16.64 4.14
N ILE A 86 -2.50 -16.54 2.94
CA ILE A 86 -3.95 -16.32 2.75
C ILE A 86 -4.77 -17.51 3.28
N SER A 87 -4.21 -18.71 3.25
CA SER A 87 -4.82 -19.94 3.77
C SER A 87 -4.69 -20.08 5.30
N PHE A 88 -4.22 -19.06 6.01
CA PHE A 88 -3.97 -19.08 7.45
C PHE A 88 -3.00 -20.17 7.93
N ARG A 89 -2.11 -20.63 7.05
CA ARG A 89 -1.06 -21.63 7.33
C ARG A 89 0.29 -21.12 6.82
N PRO A 90 0.83 -20.03 7.40
CA PRO A 90 2.06 -19.42 6.92
C PRO A 90 3.22 -20.41 7.04
N ASN A 91 3.85 -20.75 5.92
CA ASN A 91 5.01 -21.63 5.91
C ASN A 91 6.30 -20.81 5.93
N THR A 92 6.88 -20.60 7.11
CA THR A 92 8.11 -19.82 7.30
C THR A 92 9.33 -20.46 6.62
N ASP A 93 9.33 -21.77 6.42
CA ASP A 93 10.43 -22.49 5.77
C ASP A 93 10.62 -22.06 4.31
N LEU A 94 9.55 -21.60 3.66
CA LEU A 94 9.64 -21.04 2.30
C LEU A 94 10.43 -19.74 2.31
N ILE A 95 10.24 -18.88 3.32
CA ILE A 95 10.92 -17.58 3.38
C ILE A 95 12.40 -17.77 3.71
N GLU A 96 12.72 -18.70 4.61
CA GLU A 96 14.11 -18.99 4.98
C GLU A 96 14.95 -19.50 3.80
N LYS A 97 14.30 -20.11 2.79
CA LYS A 97 14.94 -20.56 1.55
C LYS A 97 15.12 -19.45 0.50
N MET A 98 14.34 -18.37 0.60
CA MET A 98 14.42 -17.25 -0.34
C MET A 98 15.72 -16.48 -0.14
N SER A 99 16.21 -15.86 -1.22
CA SER A 99 17.32 -14.93 -1.12
C SER A 99 17.02 -13.75 -0.17
N LEU A 100 18.06 -13.23 0.49
CA LEU A 100 17.93 -12.04 1.35
C LEU A 100 17.34 -10.84 0.60
N LEU A 101 17.58 -10.74 -0.72
CA LEU A 101 17.04 -9.69 -1.56
C LEU A 101 15.50 -9.81 -1.68
N THR A 102 14.98 -11.01 -1.88
CA THR A 102 13.54 -11.28 -1.92
C THR A 102 12.89 -11.06 -0.56
N GLN A 103 13.55 -11.49 0.53
CA GLN A 103 13.07 -11.19 1.90
C GLN A 103 12.96 -9.68 2.14
N LEU A 104 13.98 -8.91 1.75
CA LEU A 104 13.98 -7.45 1.89
C LEU A 104 12.90 -6.81 1.00
N HIS A 105 12.74 -7.30 -0.24
CA HIS A 105 11.68 -6.85 -1.14
C HIS A 105 10.29 -7.02 -0.50
N MET A 106 10.02 -8.19 0.10
CA MET A 106 8.76 -8.46 0.79
C MET A 106 8.52 -7.51 1.98
N MET A 107 9.55 -7.23 2.78
CA MET A 107 9.46 -6.24 3.87
C MET A 107 9.14 -4.83 3.36
N VAL A 108 9.81 -4.38 2.29
CA VAL A 108 9.54 -3.10 1.65
C VAL A 108 8.12 -3.06 1.08
N LEU A 109 7.66 -4.15 0.46
CA LEU A 109 6.33 -4.26 -0.13
C LEU A 109 5.22 -4.19 0.94
N PHE A 110 5.36 -4.90 2.06
CA PHE A 110 4.40 -4.81 3.17
C PHE A 110 4.40 -3.43 3.81
N THR A 111 5.58 -2.84 4.00
CA THR A 111 5.70 -1.47 4.52
C THR A 111 5.06 -0.46 3.56
N PHE A 112 5.24 -0.65 2.26
CA PHE A 112 4.58 0.13 1.23
C PHE A 112 3.05 0.03 1.36
N PHE A 113 2.48 -1.17 1.48
CA PHE A 113 1.02 -1.33 1.67
C PHE A 113 0.52 -0.69 2.96
N LEU A 114 1.28 -0.78 4.05
CA LEU A 114 0.96 -0.14 5.32
C LEU A 114 0.88 1.39 5.14
N VAL A 115 1.94 2.01 4.62
CA VAL A 115 1.97 3.47 4.43
C VAL A 115 0.96 3.93 3.37
N LEU A 116 0.75 3.12 2.32
CA LEU A 116 -0.25 3.38 1.29
C LEU A 116 -1.65 3.52 1.89
N SER A 117 -1.98 2.70 2.88
CA SER A 117 -3.27 2.75 3.59
C SER A 117 -3.50 4.10 4.26
N PHE A 118 -2.44 4.70 4.81
CA PHE A 118 -2.49 6.04 5.37
C PHE A 118 -2.52 7.15 4.31
N THR A 119 -2.03 6.91 3.08
CA THR A 119 -2.14 7.91 2.00
C THR A 119 -3.47 7.92 1.27
N MET A 120 -4.19 6.79 1.20
CA MET A 120 -5.56 6.77 0.68
C MET A 120 -6.46 7.73 1.46
N PHE A 121 -6.16 7.89 2.74
CA PHE A 121 -6.83 8.84 3.60
C PHE A 121 -6.59 10.32 3.16
N PHE A 122 -5.41 10.67 2.64
CA PHE A 122 -5.07 12.03 2.16
C PHE A 122 -5.34 12.27 0.67
N SER A 123 -5.73 11.24 -0.08
CA SER A 123 -6.05 11.40 -1.49
C SER A 123 -7.23 12.36 -1.61
N LYS A 124 -6.98 13.52 -2.22
CA LYS A 124 -7.98 14.55 -2.58
C LYS A 124 -9.01 13.95 -3.54
N SER A 125 -9.87 13.08 -3.06
CA SER A 125 -11.07 12.63 -3.74
C SER A 125 -12.18 13.68 -3.58
N ASP A 126 -11.89 14.96 -3.85
CA ASP A 126 -12.95 15.96 -3.96
C ASP A 126 -12.58 17.20 -4.79
N LYS A 127 -12.14 16.99 -6.04
CA LYS A 127 -12.14 18.09 -7.04
C LYS A 127 -12.83 17.76 -8.36
N ASN A 128 -12.95 16.49 -8.76
CA ASN A 128 -13.61 16.15 -10.03
C ASN A 128 -15.14 16.02 -9.99
N LYS A 129 -15.78 16.01 -8.81
CA LYS A 129 -17.26 15.97 -8.74
C LYS A 129 -17.94 17.34 -8.73
N LYS A 130 -17.25 18.41 -8.32
CA LYS A 130 -17.84 19.77 -8.33
C LYS A 130 -17.82 20.42 -9.72
N THR A 131 -16.78 20.20 -10.52
CA THR A 131 -16.71 20.70 -11.90
C THR A 131 -17.80 20.11 -12.79
N LEU A 132 -18.12 18.82 -12.63
CA LEU A 132 -19.21 18.17 -13.38
C LEU A 132 -20.60 18.73 -13.03
N LYS A 133 -20.82 19.15 -11.79
CA LYS A 133 -22.11 19.71 -11.35
C LYS A 133 -22.32 21.15 -11.82
N ILE A 134 -21.25 21.93 -11.99
CA ILE A 134 -21.31 23.31 -12.49
C ILE A 134 -21.55 23.30 -14.02
N VAL A 135 -20.83 22.44 -14.75
CA VAL A 135 -21.00 22.32 -16.23
C VAL A 135 -22.41 21.83 -16.60
N PHE A 136 -22.99 20.88 -15.85
CA PHE A 136 -24.37 20.44 -16.13
C PHE A 136 -25.44 21.47 -15.75
N LYS A 137 -25.17 22.37 -14.79
CA LYS A 137 -26.12 23.42 -14.41
C LYS A 137 -26.13 24.58 -15.42
N GLU A 138 -24.97 24.96 -15.96
CA GLU A 138 -24.89 25.99 -17.01
C GLU A 138 -25.51 25.51 -18.32
N ASN A 139 -25.27 24.26 -18.72
CA ASN A 139 -25.78 23.73 -20.00
C ASN A 139 -27.32 23.51 -20.01
N LYS A 140 -27.95 23.41 -18.83
CA LYS A 140 -29.42 23.34 -18.73
C LYS A 140 -30.08 24.72 -18.78
N SER A 141 -29.36 25.79 -18.44
CA SER A 141 -29.90 27.16 -18.45
C SER A 141 -29.82 27.82 -19.83
N GLN A 142 -28.93 27.37 -20.71
CA GLN A 142 -28.81 27.88 -22.09
C GLN A 142 -29.75 27.20 -23.11
N LYS A 143 -30.47 26.14 -22.72
CA LYS A 143 -31.45 25.44 -23.58
C LYS A 143 -32.91 25.91 -23.36
N LEU A 144 -33.13 26.95 -22.55
CA LEU A 144 -34.46 27.46 -22.18
C LEU A 144 -34.67 28.94 -22.54
N ILE A 145 -33.81 29.52 -23.40
CA ILE A 145 -33.98 30.85 -23.97
C ILE A 145 -34.08 30.71 -25.49
#